data_AF-A0A7S2FX89-F1
#
_entry.id   AF-A0A7S2FX89-F1
#
_cell.length_a   1.000
_cell.length_b   1.000
_cell.length_c   1.000
_cell.angle_alpha   90.00
_cell.angle_beta   90.00
_cell.angle_gamma   90.00
#
_symmetry.space_group_name_H-M   'P 1'
#
loop_
_entity.id
_entity.type
_entity.pdbx_description
1 polymer ?
#
loop_
_entity_poly.entity_id
_entity_poly.type
_entity_poly.pdbx_seq_one_letter_code
_entity_poly.pdbx_strand_id
1 'polypeptide(L)'
;AKQAKREAELARRNAAVRRDLPRPSTVDASLGQARETDTAAGVADGLVRAEMVMLLNHDAAKYPVKKAGAKKDKKRKRKTADLEEIADGQLGAAREAVAAELKLLMTDNGEVPEEKFAEVWGETEGEFAYLPDRNAYGPLSTASASERMGSLQHEFEALREHMAAHAQRAAKLEGKLRVKTAGYEGRSDQLRNSVVAAHGFREEKKLELTCFKLLADTEEIALPQRTADLYDLAKLEQERNMELQKEYSTLIKQRDYLYGLLNNAAADTNGAN
;
A
#
# COMPACT_ATOMS: atom_id res chain seq x y z
N ALA A 1 51.41 8.09 -2.35
CA ALA A 1 51.69 8.58 -0.99
C ALA A 1 50.42 8.92 -0.18
N LYS A 2 49.54 9.82 -0.65
CA LYS A 2 48.34 10.24 0.13
C LYS A 2 47.28 9.14 0.30
N GLN A 3 47.13 8.24 -0.68
CA GLN A 3 46.25 7.07 -0.60
C GLN A 3 46.79 6.01 0.38
N ALA A 4 48.05 5.59 0.21
CA ALA A 4 48.72 4.67 1.15
C ALA A 4 48.70 5.16 2.61
N LYS A 5 48.86 6.47 2.85
CA LYS A 5 48.71 7.05 4.20
C LYS A 5 47.26 6.97 4.72
N ARG A 6 46.26 7.17 3.87
CA ARG A 6 44.85 7.03 4.24
C ARG A 6 44.45 5.58 4.49
N GLU A 7 45.00 4.65 3.73
CA GLU A 7 44.78 3.21 3.90
C GLU A 7 45.44 2.69 5.18
N ALA A 8 46.67 3.12 5.47
CA ALA A 8 47.33 2.85 6.74
C ALA A 8 46.54 3.45 7.92
N GLU A 9 46.06 4.69 7.78
CA GLU A 9 45.22 5.34 8.80
C GLU A 9 43.87 4.64 8.97
N LEU A 10 43.28 4.10 7.90
CA LEU A 10 42.06 3.29 7.93
C LEU A 10 42.31 1.92 8.60
N ALA A 11 43.43 1.27 8.29
CA ALA A 11 43.80 -0.03 8.84
C ALA A 11 44.04 0.01 10.35
N ARG A 12 44.52 1.15 10.86
CA ARG A 12 44.70 1.45 12.28
C ARG A 12 43.41 1.78 13.03
N ARG A 13 42.27 1.93 12.35
CA ARG A 13 40.98 2.16 13.02
C ARG A 13 40.43 0.86 13.60
N ASN A 14 39.60 0.99 14.62
CA ASN A 14 38.85 -0.12 15.19
C ASN A 14 38.00 -0.83 14.14
N ALA A 15 37.82 -2.15 14.30
CA ALA A 15 37.12 -2.99 13.33
C ALA A 15 35.68 -2.51 13.05
N ALA A 16 34.97 -2.03 14.07
CA ALA A 16 33.62 -1.49 13.92
C ALA A 16 33.56 -0.21 13.07
N VAL A 17 34.60 0.64 13.15
CA VAL A 17 34.72 1.84 12.30
C VAL A 17 35.10 1.45 10.88
N ARG A 18 36.00 0.47 10.71
CA ARG A 18 36.43 -0.01 9.39
C ARG A 18 35.30 -0.68 8.60
N ARG A 19 34.41 -1.39 9.30
CA ARG A 19 33.30 -2.15 8.71
C ARG A 19 31.99 -1.35 8.62
N ASP A 20 32.02 -0.07 9.01
CA ASP A 20 30.83 0.78 9.09
C ASP A 20 29.64 0.15 9.85
N LEU A 21 29.94 -0.63 10.90
CA LEU A 21 28.92 -1.23 11.76
C LEU A 21 28.24 -0.17 12.63
N PRO A 22 27.02 -0.44 13.15
CA PRO A 22 26.36 0.43 14.13
C PRO A 22 27.27 0.66 15.34
N ARG A 23 27.39 1.92 15.77
CA ARG A 23 28.23 2.31 16.91
C ARG A 23 27.42 3.14 17.91
N PRO A 24 27.71 3.02 19.22
CA PRO A 24 27.04 3.81 20.23
C PRO A 24 27.36 5.30 20.06
N SER A 25 26.33 6.14 20.12
CA SER A 25 26.52 7.61 20.15
C SER A 25 26.94 8.13 21.53
N THR A 26 26.64 7.35 22.56
CA THR A 26 26.85 7.64 23.98
C THR A 26 27.34 6.34 24.59
N VAL A 27 28.48 6.41 25.29
CA VAL A 27 29.08 5.26 25.97
C VAL A 27 28.85 5.48 27.46
N ASP A 28 28.32 4.47 28.14
CA ASP A 28 28.18 4.51 29.59
C ASP A 28 29.56 4.32 30.24
N ALA A 29 29.94 5.26 31.12
CA ALA A 29 31.21 5.20 31.83
C ALA A 29 31.23 4.11 32.91
N SER A 30 30.05 3.67 33.37
CA SER A 30 29.92 2.60 34.36
C SER A 30 30.46 1.25 33.84
N LEU A 31 30.43 1.03 32.52
CA LEU A 31 30.95 -0.19 31.88
C LEU A 31 32.45 -0.41 32.12
N GLY A 32 33.20 0.66 32.29
CA GLY A 32 34.65 0.63 32.48
C GLY A 32 35.07 0.53 33.95
N GLN A 33 34.12 0.52 34.88
CA GLN A 33 34.43 0.40 36.31
C GLN A 33 34.79 -1.06 36.62
N ALA A 34 35.97 -1.24 37.21
CA ALA A 34 36.39 -2.53 37.74
C ALA A 34 35.39 -2.95 38.82
N ARG A 35 34.89 -4.18 38.73
CA ARG A 35 34.17 -4.79 39.85
C ARG A 35 35.23 -5.21 40.84
N GLU A 36 35.12 -4.81 42.11
CA GLU A 36 36.02 -5.23 43.17
C GLU A 36 36.02 -6.77 43.23
N THR A 37 37.06 -7.36 42.65
CA THR A 37 37.23 -8.81 42.53
C THR A 37 38.70 -9.07 42.78
N ASP A 38 39.01 -9.83 43.83
CA ASP A 38 40.39 -10.14 44.22
C ASP A 38 41.04 -11.21 43.33
N THR A 39 40.36 -11.66 42.26
CA THR A 39 40.86 -12.68 41.35
C THR A 39 41.68 -12.06 40.23
N ALA A 40 42.79 -12.71 39.86
CA ALA A 40 43.63 -12.26 38.74
C ALA A 40 42.85 -12.10 37.43
N ALA A 41 41.86 -12.97 37.18
CA ALA A 41 40.96 -12.87 36.04
C ALA A 41 40.04 -11.65 36.09
N GLY A 42 39.52 -11.30 37.28
CA GLY A 42 38.68 -10.12 37.48
C GLY A 42 39.44 -8.81 37.28
N VAL A 43 40.69 -8.75 37.75
CA VAL A 43 41.60 -7.61 37.50
C VAL A 43 41.89 -7.46 36.01
N ALA A 44 42.19 -8.57 35.32
CA ALA A 44 42.44 -8.55 33.87
C ALA A 44 41.20 -8.08 33.08
N ASP A 45 40.01 -8.58 33.41
CA ASP A 45 38.75 -8.17 32.79
C ASP A 45 38.44 -6.67 33.03
N GLY A 46 38.74 -6.16 34.24
CA GLY A 46 38.61 -4.74 34.55
C GLY A 46 39.49 -3.85 33.67
N LEU A 47 40.74 -4.26 33.42
CA LEU A 47 41.66 -3.54 32.53
C LEU A 47 41.15 -3.53 31.08
N VAL A 48 40.68 -4.69 30.59
CA VAL A 48 40.11 -4.81 29.24
C VAL A 48 38.86 -3.93 29.09
N ARG A 49 37.97 -3.91 30.08
CA ARG A 49 36.76 -3.06 30.06
C ARG A 49 37.08 -1.57 30.10
N ALA A 50 38.07 -1.17 30.89
CA ALA A 50 38.52 0.22 30.95
C ALA A 50 39.08 0.69 29.59
N GLU A 51 39.91 -0.13 28.94
CA GLU A 51 40.44 0.15 27.60
C GLU A 51 39.32 0.18 26.56
N MET A 52 38.37 -0.77 26.61
CA MET A 52 37.20 -0.80 25.72
C MET A 52 36.41 0.51 25.78
N VAL A 53 36.09 1.01 26.98
CA VAL A 53 35.36 2.27 27.15
C VAL A 53 36.17 3.46 26.62
N MET A 54 37.49 3.45 26.80
CA MET A 54 38.38 4.48 26.24
C MET A 54 38.33 4.49 24.71
N LEU A 55 38.44 3.32 24.08
CA LEU A 55 38.38 3.16 22.62
C LEU A 55 37.02 3.56 22.05
N LEU A 56 35.91 3.14 22.67
CA LEU A 56 34.56 3.51 22.24
C LEU A 56 34.33 5.02 22.34
N ASN A 57 34.81 5.67 23.40
CA ASN A 57 34.72 7.12 23.55
C ASN A 57 35.56 7.88 22.51
N HIS A 58 36.77 7.39 22.22
CA HIS A 58 37.61 7.93 21.16
C HIS A 58 36.92 7.82 19.79
N ASP A 59 36.34 6.66 19.47
CA ASP A 59 35.61 6.45 18.21
C ASP A 59 34.36 7.32 18.10
N ALA A 60 33.58 7.45 19.18
CA ALA A 60 32.40 8.30 19.21
C ALA A 60 32.75 9.80 19.05
N ALA A 61 33.95 10.22 19.49
CA ALA A 61 34.45 11.58 19.34
C ALA A 61 35.05 11.85 17.95
N LYS A 62 35.87 10.93 17.44
CA LYS A 62 36.60 11.07 16.17
C LYS A 62 35.74 10.73 14.95
N TYR A 63 34.83 9.76 15.08
CA TYR A 63 33.97 9.24 14.01
C TYR A 63 32.48 9.23 14.41
N PRO A 64 31.88 10.40 14.69
CA PRO A 64 30.51 10.48 15.18
C PRO A 64 29.49 9.89 14.20
N VAL A 65 28.58 9.07 14.72
CA VAL A 65 27.48 8.48 13.94
C VAL A 65 26.47 9.55 13.58
N LYS A 66 26.14 9.68 12.29
CA LYS A 66 25.10 10.60 11.82
C LYS A 66 23.73 9.99 12.15
N LYS A 67 23.10 10.39 13.26
CA LYS A 67 21.70 10.04 13.52
C LYS A 67 20.83 10.67 12.43
N ALA A 68 20.03 9.87 11.72
CA ALA A 68 19.06 10.37 10.74
C ALA A 68 18.08 11.32 11.45
N GLY A 69 18.08 12.61 11.09
CA GLY A 69 17.19 13.63 11.66
C GLY A 69 17.73 14.39 12.88
N ALA A 70 18.90 14.04 13.44
CA ALA A 70 19.52 14.88 14.46
C ALA A 70 20.18 16.09 13.79
N LYS A 71 19.82 17.31 14.22
CA LYS A 71 20.55 18.52 13.85
C LYS A 71 22.03 18.28 14.20
N LYS A 72 22.94 18.62 13.28
CA LYS A 72 24.40 18.57 13.54
C LYS A 72 24.66 19.29 14.86
N ASP A 73 24.91 18.54 15.93
CA ASP A 73 25.46 19.09 17.16
C ASP A 73 26.90 19.45 16.87
N LYS A 74 27.07 20.60 16.21
CA LYS A 74 28.34 21.18 15.76
C LYS A 74 29.22 21.64 16.94
N LYS A 75 28.85 21.33 18.19
CA LYS A 75 29.33 22.06 19.37
C LYS A 75 29.87 21.23 20.53
N ARG A 76 30.13 19.94 20.35
CA ARG A 76 30.97 19.19 21.29
C ARG A 76 32.09 18.50 20.53
N LYS A 77 33.23 19.20 20.36
CA LYS A 77 34.53 18.52 20.29
C LYS A 77 34.64 17.77 21.62
N ARG A 78 34.17 16.53 21.68
CA ARG A 78 34.44 15.65 22.80
C ARG A 78 35.96 15.56 22.90
N LYS A 79 36.53 15.79 24.09
CA LYS A 79 37.96 15.62 24.32
C LYS A 79 38.29 14.18 23.93
N THR A 80 39.09 14.00 22.89
CA THR A 80 39.63 12.69 22.54
C THR A 80 40.64 12.35 23.62
N ALA A 81 40.49 11.20 24.27
CA ALA A 81 41.60 10.65 25.02
C ALA A 81 42.72 10.36 24.02
N ASP A 82 43.94 10.78 24.33
CA ASP A 82 45.11 10.45 23.53
C ASP A 82 45.38 8.95 23.75
N LEU A 83 45.04 8.15 22.74
CA LEU A 83 45.33 6.72 22.74
C LEU A 83 46.83 6.53 22.52
N GLU A 84 47.42 5.57 23.23
CA GLU A 84 48.81 5.19 23.02
C GLU A 84 49.01 4.69 21.58
N GLU A 85 50.05 5.21 20.91
CA GLU A 85 50.42 4.75 19.56
C GLU A 85 51.23 3.45 19.66
N ILE A 86 50.54 2.32 19.57
CA ILE A 86 51.18 0.99 19.53
C ILE A 86 51.76 0.74 18.13
N ALA A 87 52.98 0.20 18.07
CA ALA A 87 53.63 -0.11 16.79
C ALA A 87 52.88 -1.22 16.03
N ASP A 88 52.77 -1.10 14.70
CA ASP A 88 52.03 -2.06 13.87
C ASP A 88 52.55 -3.51 14.03
N GLY A 89 53.85 -3.68 14.28
CA GLY A 89 54.46 -4.99 14.57
C GLY A 89 54.02 -5.60 15.91
N GLN A 90 53.82 -4.78 16.94
CA GLN A 90 53.31 -5.24 18.25
C GLN A 90 51.83 -5.62 18.16
N LEU A 91 51.02 -4.87 17.40
CA LEU A 91 49.62 -5.23 17.13
C LEU A 91 49.51 -6.54 16.32
N GLY A 92 50.43 -6.76 15.38
CA GLY A 92 50.54 -8.02 14.63
C GLY A 92 50.83 -9.20 15.56
N ALA A 93 51.89 -9.09 16.37
CA ALA A 93 52.26 -10.12 17.34
C ALA A 93 51.14 -10.40 18.36
N ALA A 94 50.45 -9.36 18.84
CA ALA A 94 49.32 -9.53 19.75
C ALA A 94 48.14 -10.27 19.10
N ARG A 95 47.82 -9.98 17.83
CA ARG A 95 46.78 -10.73 17.08
C ARG A 95 47.15 -12.18 16.88
N GLU A 96 48.42 -12.47 16.60
CA GLU A 96 48.92 -13.84 16.45
C GLU A 96 48.85 -14.61 17.78
N ALA A 97 49.23 -13.97 18.89
CA ALA A 97 49.11 -14.56 20.23
C ALA A 97 47.66 -14.90 20.58
N VAL A 98 46.73 -13.95 20.39
CA VAL A 98 45.28 -14.20 20.62
C VAL A 98 44.75 -15.30 19.70
N ALA A 99 45.18 -15.35 18.43
CA ALA A 99 44.77 -16.40 17.51
C ALA A 99 45.33 -17.77 17.88
N ALA A 100 46.54 -17.85 18.44
CA ALA A 100 47.13 -19.09 18.93
C ALA A 100 46.38 -19.61 20.17
N GLU A 101 46.05 -18.74 21.12
CA GLU A 101 45.23 -19.09 22.29
C GLU A 101 43.82 -19.53 21.89
N LEU A 102 43.18 -18.82 20.95
CA LEU A 102 41.86 -19.21 20.45
C LEU A 102 41.87 -20.62 19.84
N LYS A 103 42.91 -20.96 19.06
CA LYS A 103 43.05 -22.29 18.48
C LYS A 103 43.18 -23.37 19.54
N LEU A 104 43.95 -23.12 20.61
CA LEU A 104 44.08 -24.04 21.73
C LEU A 104 42.73 -24.23 22.45
N LEU A 105 41.98 -23.15 22.67
CA LEU A 105 40.66 -23.22 23.28
C LEU A 105 39.65 -23.97 22.39
N MET A 106 39.75 -23.83 21.07
CA MET A 106 38.91 -24.57 20.11
C MET A 106 39.28 -26.05 20.06
N THR A 107 40.55 -26.43 20.23
CA THR A 107 40.93 -27.85 20.31
C THR A 107 40.42 -28.52 21.57
N ASP A 108 40.38 -27.78 22.69
CA ASP A 108 39.98 -28.33 23.98
C ASP A 108 38.45 -28.35 24.16
N ASN A 109 37.74 -27.33 23.66
CA ASN A 109 36.29 -27.16 23.86
C ASN A 109 35.44 -27.48 22.62
N GLY A 110 36.07 -27.71 21.47
CA GLY A 110 35.40 -27.87 20.17
C GLY A 110 35.00 -26.54 19.51
N GLU A 111 34.64 -26.60 18.23
CA GLU A 111 34.12 -25.44 17.51
C GLU A 111 32.71 -25.09 18.01
N VAL A 112 32.47 -23.80 18.29
CA VAL A 112 31.15 -23.28 18.65
C VAL A 112 30.36 -23.03 17.37
N PRO A 113 29.26 -23.77 17.11
CA PRO A 113 28.40 -23.50 15.96
C PRO A 113 27.78 -22.11 16.08
N GLU A 114 27.60 -21.44 14.94
CA GLU A 114 27.01 -20.09 14.88
C GLU A 114 25.61 -20.03 15.51
N GLU A 115 24.82 -21.11 15.38
CA GLU A 115 23.49 -21.22 15.99
C GLU A 115 23.53 -21.14 17.51
N LYS A 116 24.48 -21.84 18.16
CA LYS A 116 24.64 -21.80 19.62
C LYS A 116 25.13 -20.43 20.10
N PHE A 117 25.98 -19.78 19.30
CA PHE A 117 26.40 -18.42 19.59
C PHE A 117 25.21 -17.45 19.55
N ALA A 118 24.36 -17.56 18.53
CA ALA A 118 23.17 -16.71 18.41
C ALA A 118 22.17 -16.94 19.55
N GLU A 119 21.99 -18.19 19.99
CA GLU A 119 21.14 -18.55 21.14
C GLU A 119 21.65 -17.89 22.43
N VAL A 120 22.92 -18.13 22.80
CA VAL A 120 23.52 -17.56 24.01
C VAL A 120 23.57 -16.03 23.94
N TRP A 121 23.82 -15.47 22.76
CA TRP A 121 23.75 -14.02 22.56
C TRP A 121 22.34 -13.48 22.82
N GLY A 122 21.30 -14.14 22.32
CA GLY A 122 19.92 -13.72 22.55
C GLY A 122 19.50 -13.82 24.03
N GLU A 123 19.93 -14.87 24.73
CA GLU A 123 19.69 -15.02 26.17
C GLU A 123 20.38 -13.92 26.98
N THR A 124 21.66 -13.68 26.70
CA THR A 124 22.42 -12.62 27.38
C THR A 124 21.86 -11.24 27.05
N GLU A 125 21.53 -10.93 25.80
CA GLU A 125 20.90 -9.66 25.44
C GLU A 125 19.56 -9.46 26.15
N GLY A 126 18.72 -10.50 26.23
CA GLY A 126 17.44 -10.47 26.93
C GLY A 126 17.54 -10.34 28.45
N GLU A 127 18.69 -10.71 29.03
CA GLU A 127 18.96 -10.51 30.45
C GLU A 127 19.24 -9.04 30.79
N PHE A 128 19.71 -8.22 29.84
CA PHE A 128 20.04 -6.83 30.11
C PHE A 128 18.88 -5.88 29.80
N ALA A 129 18.57 -5.01 30.75
CA ALA A 129 17.59 -3.95 30.57
C ALA A 129 18.06 -2.63 31.19
N TYR A 130 17.45 -1.52 30.80
CA TYR A 130 17.73 -0.22 31.38
C TYR A 130 16.97 -0.07 32.71
N LEU A 131 17.70 0.07 33.81
CA LEU A 131 17.12 0.23 35.14
C LEU A 131 17.06 1.74 35.49
N PRO A 132 15.87 2.36 35.52
CA PRO A 132 15.74 3.82 35.70
C PRO A 132 16.28 4.30 37.04
N ASP A 133 16.03 3.54 38.11
CA ASP A 133 16.47 3.86 39.48
C ASP A 133 18.00 3.91 39.59
N ARG A 134 18.70 3.10 38.80
CA ARG A 134 20.17 3.06 38.72
C ARG A 134 20.73 3.97 37.64
N ASN A 135 19.88 4.50 36.77
CA ASN A 135 20.23 5.28 35.58
C ASN A 135 21.31 4.59 34.72
N ALA A 136 21.23 3.26 34.60
CA ALA A 136 22.24 2.43 33.94
C ALA A 136 21.61 1.14 33.40
N TYR A 137 22.28 0.53 32.41
CA TYR A 137 21.94 -0.81 31.94
C TYR A 137 22.50 -1.86 32.90
N GLY A 138 21.71 -2.88 33.22
CA GLY A 138 22.14 -3.96 34.11
C GLY A 138 21.37 -5.25 33.89
N PRO A 139 21.89 -6.37 34.43
CA PRO A 139 21.25 -7.67 34.29
C PRO A 139 20.02 -7.76 35.20
N LEU A 140 18.90 -8.21 34.62
CA LEU A 140 17.61 -8.41 35.26
C LEU A 140 17.66 -9.46 36.37
N SER A 141 18.59 -10.43 36.30
CA SER A 141 18.83 -11.41 37.35
C SER A 141 19.15 -10.76 38.71
N THR A 142 19.93 -9.68 38.69
CA THR A 142 20.32 -8.91 39.89
C THR A 142 19.33 -7.81 40.28
N ALA A 143 18.32 -7.56 39.44
CA ALA A 143 17.31 -6.54 39.67
C ALA A 143 16.20 -7.08 40.57
N SER A 144 15.76 -6.26 41.53
CA SER A 144 14.57 -6.53 42.35
C SER A 144 13.29 -6.51 41.52
N ALA A 145 12.21 -7.10 42.03
CA ALA A 145 10.91 -7.08 41.35
C ALA A 145 10.42 -5.64 41.05
N SER A 146 10.71 -4.68 41.93
CA SER A 146 10.40 -3.26 41.74
C SER A 146 11.19 -2.65 40.59
N GLU A 147 12.51 -2.88 40.55
CA GLU A 147 13.37 -2.36 39.47
C GLU A 147 13.01 -2.96 38.10
N ARG A 148 12.64 -4.25 38.05
CA ARG A 148 12.14 -4.90 36.84
C ARG A 148 10.85 -4.25 36.34
N MET A 149 9.92 -3.95 37.25
CA MET A 149 8.69 -3.24 36.91
C MET A 149 8.98 -1.81 36.42
N GLY A 150 9.90 -1.10 37.06
CA GLY A 150 10.34 0.23 36.63
C GLY A 150 10.97 0.24 35.24
N SER A 151 11.81 -0.76 34.92
CA SER A 151 12.38 -0.96 33.58
C SER A 151 11.29 -1.10 32.52
N LEU A 152 10.31 -1.99 32.76
CA LEU A 152 9.20 -2.21 31.82
C LEU A 152 8.32 -0.96 31.66
N GLN A 153 8.06 -0.23 32.74
CA GLN A 153 7.32 1.04 32.68
C GLN A 153 8.07 2.08 31.84
N HIS A 154 9.38 2.23 32.05
CA HIS A 154 10.21 3.15 31.27
C HIS A 154 10.25 2.78 29.79
N GLU A 155 10.39 1.49 29.45
CA GLU A 155 10.32 1.03 28.07
C GLU A 155 8.95 1.31 27.44
N PHE A 156 7.87 1.06 28.16
CA PHE A 156 6.52 1.35 27.69
C PHE A 156 6.30 2.86 27.44
N GLU A 157 6.76 3.72 28.35
CA GLU A 157 6.68 5.17 28.20
C GLU A 157 7.50 5.66 27.00
N ALA A 158 8.73 5.17 26.83
CA ALA A 158 9.56 5.49 25.68
C ALA A 158 8.89 5.07 24.36
N LEU A 159 8.35 3.85 24.30
CA LEU A 159 7.61 3.37 23.13
C LEU A 159 6.36 4.22 22.85
N ARG A 160 5.62 4.60 23.89
CA ARG A 160 4.45 5.47 23.77
C ARG A 160 4.82 6.84 23.21
N GLU A 161 5.91 7.44 23.67
CA GLU A 161 6.43 8.71 23.13
C GLU A 161 6.85 8.58 21.67
N HIS A 162 7.57 7.50 21.34
CA HIS A 162 7.94 7.20 19.96
C HIS A 162 6.69 7.05 19.08
N MET A 163 5.68 6.29 19.50
CA MET A 163 4.42 6.14 18.79
C MET A 163 3.73 7.49 18.56
N ALA A 164 3.63 8.33 19.60
CA ALA A 164 3.03 9.65 19.47
C ALA A 164 3.79 10.54 18.47
N ALA A 165 5.14 10.55 18.54
CA ALA A 165 5.96 11.30 17.61
C ALA A 165 5.84 10.79 16.17
N HIS A 166 5.81 9.48 15.96
CA HIS A 166 5.64 8.86 14.65
C HIS A 166 4.23 9.10 14.10
N ALA A 167 3.18 9.00 14.90
CA ALA A 167 1.81 9.31 14.50
C ALA A 167 1.67 10.77 14.04
N GLN A 168 2.26 11.73 14.78
CA GLN A 168 2.27 13.13 14.39
C GLN A 168 3.04 13.38 13.08
N ARG A 169 4.15 12.66 12.85
CA ARG A 169 4.88 12.72 11.57
C ARG A 169 4.07 12.11 10.43
N ALA A 170 3.43 10.97 10.65
CA ALA A 170 2.58 10.28 9.69
C ALA A 170 1.40 11.17 9.28
N ALA A 171 0.65 11.72 10.24
CA ALA A 171 -0.46 12.65 9.97
C ALA A 171 -0.03 13.88 9.14
N LYS A 172 1.16 14.43 9.39
CA LYS A 172 1.72 15.52 8.59
C LYS A 172 2.09 15.09 7.17
N LEU A 173 2.65 13.88 7.01
CA LEU A 173 2.99 13.32 5.70
C LEU A 173 1.74 12.98 4.90
N GLU A 174 0.75 12.34 5.53
CA GLU A 174 -0.55 12.04 4.95
C GLU A 174 -1.30 13.31 4.54
N GLY A 175 -1.30 14.35 5.38
CA GLY A 175 -1.89 15.64 5.02
C GLY A 175 -1.24 16.24 3.78
N LYS A 176 0.10 16.19 3.67
CA LYS A 176 0.83 16.66 2.48
C LYS A 176 0.53 15.80 1.25
N LEU A 177 0.49 14.48 1.42
CA LEU A 177 0.18 13.54 0.35
C LEU A 177 -1.23 13.80 -0.18
N ARG A 178 -2.22 13.89 0.70
CA ARG A 178 -3.61 14.20 0.37
C ARG A 178 -3.74 15.51 -0.40
N VAL A 179 -3.05 16.57 -0.02
CA VAL A 179 -3.06 17.85 -0.77
C VAL A 179 -2.54 17.66 -2.20
N LYS A 180 -1.59 16.74 -2.43
CA LYS A 180 -1.03 16.46 -3.76
C LYS A 180 -1.86 15.45 -4.56
N THR A 181 -2.51 14.49 -3.91
CA THR A 181 -3.17 13.35 -4.59
C THR A 181 -4.69 13.48 -4.67
N ALA A 182 -5.35 14.19 -3.76
CA ALA A 182 -6.82 14.20 -3.67
C ALA A 182 -7.51 14.67 -4.96
N GLY A 183 -6.93 15.63 -5.68
CA GLY A 183 -7.46 16.05 -6.99
C GLY A 183 -7.33 14.97 -8.07
N TYR A 184 -6.22 14.22 -8.07
CA TYR A 184 -6.01 13.11 -8.99
C TYR A 184 -6.91 11.92 -8.66
N GLU A 185 -7.08 11.61 -7.37
CA GLU A 185 -8.02 10.60 -6.87
C GLU A 185 -9.46 10.94 -7.32
N GLY A 186 -9.89 12.18 -7.09
CA GLY A 186 -11.22 12.63 -7.53
C GLY A 186 -11.42 12.55 -9.04
N ARG A 187 -10.41 12.93 -9.84
CA ARG A 187 -10.46 12.80 -11.31
C ARG A 187 -10.50 11.34 -11.75
N SER A 188 -9.74 10.47 -11.09
CA SER A 188 -9.73 9.04 -11.34
C SER A 188 -11.12 8.43 -11.08
N ASP A 189 -11.74 8.78 -9.96
CA ASP A 189 -13.09 8.29 -9.60
C ASP A 189 -14.15 8.80 -10.58
N GLN A 190 -14.09 10.08 -10.97
CA GLN A 190 -14.98 10.64 -11.98
C GLN A 190 -14.87 9.92 -13.33
N LEU A 191 -13.64 9.70 -13.80
CA LEU A 191 -13.39 8.97 -15.06
C LEU A 191 -13.89 7.53 -14.97
N ARG A 192 -13.61 6.85 -13.86
CA ARG A 192 -14.10 5.50 -13.62
C ARG A 192 -15.63 5.43 -13.70
N ASN A 193 -16.32 6.35 -13.02
CA ASN A 193 -17.78 6.39 -13.03
C ASN A 193 -18.33 6.71 -14.44
N SER A 194 -17.67 7.62 -15.18
CA SER A 194 -18.03 7.93 -16.56
C SER A 194 -17.89 6.73 -17.50
N VAL A 195 -16.81 5.95 -17.36
CA VAL A 195 -16.60 4.73 -18.15
C VAL A 195 -17.68 3.69 -17.84
N VAL A 196 -18.01 3.48 -16.56
CA VAL A 196 -19.06 2.54 -16.14
C VAL A 196 -20.42 2.97 -16.70
N ALA A 197 -20.76 4.26 -16.61
CA ALA A 197 -22.02 4.78 -17.15
C ALA A 197 -22.10 4.66 -18.68
N ALA A 198 -21.03 5.01 -19.40
CA ALA A 198 -20.97 4.88 -20.85
C ALA A 198 -21.07 3.42 -21.31
N HIS A 199 -20.48 2.49 -20.54
CA HIS A 199 -20.63 1.07 -20.80
C HIS A 199 -22.08 0.60 -20.61
N GLY A 200 -22.73 1.00 -19.52
CA GLY A 200 -24.15 0.70 -19.28
C GLY A 200 -25.05 1.21 -20.42
N PHE A 201 -24.88 2.47 -20.82
CA PHE A 201 -25.62 3.06 -21.94
C PHE A 201 -25.38 2.33 -23.27
N ARG A 202 -24.14 1.90 -23.53
CA ARG A 202 -23.81 1.11 -24.72
C ARG A 202 -24.56 -0.22 -24.76
N GLU A 203 -24.64 -0.93 -23.64
CA GLU A 203 -25.35 -2.22 -23.59
C GLU A 203 -26.85 -2.03 -23.76
N GLU A 204 -27.45 -1.00 -23.17
CA GLU A 204 -28.85 -0.63 -23.41
C GLU A 204 -29.13 -0.36 -24.89
N LYS A 205 -28.29 0.46 -25.54
CA LYS A 205 -28.47 0.78 -26.97
C LYS A 205 -28.22 -0.39 -27.90
N LYS A 206 -27.35 -1.33 -27.55
CA LYS A 206 -27.22 -2.60 -28.28
C LYS A 206 -28.47 -3.45 -28.19
N LEU A 207 -29.08 -3.50 -27.00
CA LEU A 207 -30.31 -4.24 -26.79
C LEU A 207 -31.45 -3.61 -27.61
N GLU A 208 -31.62 -2.29 -27.52
CA GLU A 208 -32.60 -1.55 -28.35
C GLU A 208 -32.39 -1.80 -29.85
N LEU A 209 -31.14 -1.71 -30.34
CA LEU A 209 -30.82 -1.97 -31.74
C LEU A 209 -31.21 -3.39 -32.16
N THR A 210 -30.95 -4.37 -31.30
CA THR A 210 -31.31 -5.77 -31.57
C THR A 210 -32.82 -5.94 -31.63
N CYS A 211 -33.55 -5.30 -30.70
CA CYS A 211 -35.02 -5.29 -30.71
C CYS A 211 -35.58 -4.64 -31.98
N PHE A 212 -35.06 -3.48 -32.39
CA PHE A 212 -35.54 -2.79 -33.58
C PHE A 212 -35.23 -3.53 -34.87
N LYS A 213 -34.08 -4.22 -34.95
CA LYS A 213 -33.77 -5.11 -36.09
C LYS A 213 -34.78 -6.24 -36.17
N LEU A 214 -35.02 -6.94 -35.06
CA LEU A 214 -36.02 -8.00 -35.01
C LEU A 214 -37.42 -7.48 -35.42
N LEU A 215 -37.81 -6.31 -34.87
CA LEU A 215 -39.10 -5.69 -35.18
C LEU A 215 -39.21 -5.36 -36.68
N ALA A 216 -38.15 -4.79 -37.27
CA ALA A 216 -38.10 -4.47 -38.69
C ALA A 216 -38.22 -5.72 -39.56
N ASP A 217 -37.47 -6.78 -39.24
CA ASP A 217 -37.53 -8.05 -39.97
C ASP A 217 -38.94 -8.66 -39.91
N THR A 218 -39.60 -8.62 -38.74
CA THR A 218 -40.98 -9.09 -38.61
C THR A 218 -41.98 -8.23 -39.36
N GLU A 219 -41.78 -6.92 -39.35
CA GLU A 219 -42.66 -5.95 -40.00
C GLU A 219 -42.55 -6.05 -41.53
N GLU A 220 -41.36 -6.30 -42.06
CA GLU A 220 -41.10 -6.54 -43.49
C GLU A 220 -41.89 -7.73 -44.02
N ILE A 221 -42.05 -8.79 -43.21
CA ILE A 221 -42.86 -9.97 -43.56
C ILE A 221 -44.37 -9.69 -43.38
N ALA A 222 -44.75 -8.99 -42.32
CA ALA A 222 -46.16 -8.77 -41.96
C ALA A 222 -46.85 -7.65 -42.78
N LEU A 223 -46.09 -6.68 -43.32
CA LEU A 223 -46.63 -5.57 -44.11
C LEU A 223 -47.35 -6.06 -45.39
N PRO A 224 -46.70 -6.86 -46.26
CA PRO A 224 -47.32 -7.34 -47.49
C PRO A 224 -48.62 -8.10 -47.24
N GLN A 225 -48.65 -8.96 -46.23
CA GLN A 225 -49.84 -9.74 -45.85
C GLN A 225 -51.00 -8.82 -45.46
N ARG A 226 -50.76 -7.88 -44.53
CA ARG A 226 -51.78 -6.89 -44.13
C ARG A 226 -52.26 -6.04 -45.30
N THR A 227 -51.37 -5.62 -46.20
CA THR A 227 -51.77 -4.84 -47.38
C THR A 227 -52.60 -5.65 -48.38
N ALA A 228 -52.28 -6.94 -48.55
CA ALA A 228 -53.05 -7.83 -49.40
C ALA A 228 -54.44 -8.08 -48.83
N ASP A 229 -54.55 -8.38 -47.53
CA ASP A 229 -55.84 -8.58 -46.85
C ASP A 229 -56.74 -7.34 -46.96
N LEU A 230 -56.18 -6.14 -46.75
CA LEU A 230 -56.92 -4.88 -46.89
C LEU A 230 -57.35 -4.61 -48.34
N TYR A 231 -56.50 -4.96 -49.31
CA TYR A 231 -56.83 -4.81 -50.73
C TYR A 231 -57.98 -5.74 -51.13
N ASP A 232 -57.94 -7.00 -50.69
CA ASP A 232 -59.00 -7.99 -50.97
C ASP A 232 -60.33 -7.58 -50.33
N LEU A 233 -60.31 -7.09 -49.08
CA LEU A 233 -61.49 -6.53 -48.43
C LEU A 233 -62.06 -5.32 -49.18
N ALA A 234 -61.20 -4.39 -49.59
CA ALA A 234 -61.64 -3.21 -50.34
C ALA A 234 -62.25 -3.58 -51.69
N LYS A 235 -61.66 -4.57 -52.38
CA LYS A 235 -62.17 -5.08 -53.65
C LYS A 235 -63.55 -5.73 -53.49
N LEU A 236 -63.74 -6.54 -52.45
CA LEU A 236 -65.03 -7.18 -52.16
C LEU A 236 -66.13 -6.15 -51.87
N GLU A 237 -65.82 -5.13 -51.06
CA GLU A 237 -66.76 -4.03 -50.79
C GLU A 237 -67.04 -3.19 -52.04
N GLN A 238 -66.05 -3.01 -52.91
CA GLN A 238 -66.23 -2.34 -54.20
C GLN A 238 -67.18 -3.12 -55.12
N GLU A 239 -66.98 -4.44 -55.26
CA GLU A 239 -67.84 -5.32 -56.05
C GLU A 239 -69.28 -5.29 -55.53
N ARG A 240 -69.45 -5.41 -54.21
CA ARG A 240 -70.75 -5.30 -53.54
C ARG A 240 -71.43 -3.96 -53.80
N ASN A 241 -70.70 -2.85 -53.69
CA ASN A 241 -71.26 -1.51 -53.94
C ASN A 241 -71.67 -1.34 -55.42
N MET A 242 -70.87 -1.87 -56.36
CA MET A 242 -71.24 -1.87 -57.78
C MET A 242 -72.54 -2.64 -58.05
N GLU A 243 -72.75 -3.79 -57.41
CA GLU A 243 -73.99 -4.55 -57.51
C GLU A 243 -75.18 -3.77 -56.94
N LEU A 244 -75.06 -3.23 -55.72
CA LEU A 244 -76.08 -2.39 -55.10
C LEU A 244 -76.44 -1.17 -55.95
N GLN A 245 -75.45 -0.51 -56.60
CA GLN A 245 -75.71 0.60 -57.50
C GLN A 245 -76.46 0.19 -58.77
N LYS A 246 -76.17 -1.01 -59.32
CA LYS A 246 -76.91 -1.55 -60.47
C LYS A 246 -78.36 -1.84 -60.08
N GLU A 247 -78.59 -2.50 -58.95
CA GLU A 247 -79.93 -2.76 -58.42
C GLU A 247 -80.70 -1.47 -58.13
N TYR A 248 -80.05 -0.48 -57.54
CA TYR A 248 -80.66 0.82 -57.29
C TYR A 248 -81.07 1.50 -58.62
N SER A 249 -80.21 1.45 -59.64
CA SER A 249 -80.54 1.98 -60.97
C SER A 249 -81.72 1.27 -61.63
N THR A 250 -81.82 -0.05 -61.52
CA THR A 250 -82.96 -0.80 -62.08
C THR A 250 -84.25 -0.47 -61.34
N LEU A 251 -84.22 -0.39 -60.02
CA LEU A 251 -85.37 0.00 -59.19
C LEU A 251 -85.85 1.42 -59.51
N ILE A 252 -84.94 2.38 -59.75
CA ILE A 252 -85.30 3.73 -60.22
C ILE A 252 -86.04 3.65 -61.55
N LYS A 253 -85.51 2.92 -62.54
CA LYS A 253 -86.15 2.78 -63.86
C LYS A 253 -87.55 2.18 -63.75
N GLN A 254 -87.72 1.16 -62.90
CA GLN A 254 -89.02 0.55 -62.65
C GLN A 254 -89.99 1.52 -61.97
N ARG A 255 -89.53 2.23 -60.93
CA ARG A 255 -90.30 3.27 -60.26
C ARG A 255 -90.78 4.33 -61.24
N ASP A 256 -89.88 4.86 -62.08
CA ASP A 256 -90.19 5.91 -63.05
C ASP A 256 -91.16 5.41 -64.12
N TYR A 257 -91.00 4.17 -64.59
CA TYR A 257 -91.95 3.52 -65.50
C TYR A 257 -93.35 3.40 -64.88
N LEU A 258 -93.45 2.94 -63.63
CA LEU A 258 -94.73 2.82 -62.91
C LEU A 258 -95.37 4.18 -62.65
N TYR A 259 -94.59 5.22 -62.30
CA TYR A 259 -95.11 6.59 -62.19
C TYR A 259 -95.59 7.13 -63.54
N GLY A 260 -94.90 6.81 -64.64
CA GLY A 260 -95.35 7.15 -66.00
C GLY A 260 -96.70 6.50 -66.33
N LEU A 261 -96.86 5.21 -66.04
CA LEU A 261 -98.13 4.49 -66.16
C LEU A 261 -99.24 5.10 -65.31
N LEU A 262 -98.95 5.44 -64.05
CA LEU A 262 -99.90 6.08 -63.15
C LEU A 262 -100.35 7.45 -63.66
N ASN A 263 -99.41 8.27 -64.14
CA ASN A 263 -99.69 9.59 -64.69
C ASN A 263 -100.49 9.52 -66.00
N ASN A 264 -100.20 8.54 -66.86
CA ASN A 264 -100.96 8.30 -68.09
C ASN A 264 -102.39 7.81 -67.78
N ALA A 265 -102.55 6.88 -66.83
CA ALA A 265 -103.87 6.44 -66.37
C ALA A 265 -104.67 7.59 -65.73
N ALA A 266 -104.03 8.48 -64.97
CA ALA A 266 -104.67 9.67 -64.42
C ALA A 266 -105.08 10.69 -65.51
N ALA A 267 -104.29 10.82 -66.59
CA ALA A 267 -104.63 11.65 -67.75
C ALA A 267 -105.83 11.09 -68.53
N ASP A 268 -105.91 9.76 -68.71
CA ASP A 268 -107.05 9.09 -69.34
C ASP A 268 -108.34 9.24 -68.52
N THR A 269 -108.24 9.32 -67.18
CA THR A 269 -109.40 9.60 -66.31
C THR A 269 -109.84 11.07 -66.30
N ASN A 270 -108.93 12.02 -66.55
CA ASN A 270 -109.26 13.45 -66.65
C ASN A 270 -109.71 13.90 -68.05
N GLY A 271 -109.50 13.07 -69.08
CA GLY A 271 -110.05 13.28 -70.43
C GLY A 271 -111.44 12.66 -70.65
N ALA A 272 -112.02 12.02 -69.63
CA ALA A 272 -113.32 11.36 -69.67
C ALA A 272 -114.41 12.07 -68.82
N ASN A 273 -114.27 13.38 -68.62
CA ASN A 273 -115.33 14.28 -68.15
C ASN A 273 -115.64 15.34 -69.20
#